data_AF-A0A944DJQ9-F1
#
_entry.id   AF-A0A944DJQ9-F1
#
_cell.length_a   1.000
_cell.length_b   1.000
_cell.length_c   1.000
_cell.angle_alpha   90.00
_cell.angle_beta   90.00
_cell.angle_gamma   90.00
#
_symmetry.space_group_name_H-M   'P 1'
#
loop_
_entity.id
_entity.type
_entity.pdbx_description
1 polymer ?
#
loop_
_entity_poly.entity_id
_entity_poly.type
_entity_poly.pdbx_seq_one_letter_code
_entity_poly.pdbx_strand_id
1 'polypeptide(L)'
;MAAIDLDQLVSDMKVAASGILNADVSTFRGFSERQLKAIAQQATLVATGIATKQITEETEQFFLDSLEDMALSFAKTLRGLLMVTIEKIWSAVVGVLWNAISKAANVVLPVPVLN
;
A
#
# COMPACT_ATOMS: atom_id res chain seq x y z
N MET A 1 18.97 -34.71 9.56
CA MET A 1 18.08 -34.03 8.61
C MET A 1 16.75 -33.84 9.33
N ALA A 2 16.29 -32.59 9.48
CA ALA A 2 14.99 -32.34 10.08
C ALA A 2 13.90 -32.53 9.01
N ALA A 3 12.86 -33.30 9.32
CA ALA A 3 11.69 -33.37 8.46
C ALA A 3 10.94 -32.04 8.52
N ILE A 4 10.48 -31.54 7.37
CA ILE A 4 9.61 -30.36 7.33
C ILE A 4 8.20 -30.81 7.71
N ASP A 5 7.67 -30.21 8.79
CA ASP A 5 6.26 -30.28 9.11
C ASP A 5 5.48 -29.33 8.17
N LEU A 6 4.65 -29.91 7.32
CA LEU A 6 3.91 -29.17 6.30
C LEU A 6 2.85 -28.25 6.92
N ASP A 7 2.17 -28.70 7.98
CA ASP A 7 1.11 -27.91 8.60
C ASP A 7 1.71 -26.71 9.34
N GLN A 8 2.82 -26.92 10.04
CA GLN A 8 3.55 -25.83 10.68
C GLN A 8 4.09 -24.84 9.64
N LEU A 9 4.66 -25.32 8.53
CA LEU A 9 5.19 -24.44 7.48
C LEU A 9 4.09 -23.58 6.84
N VAL A 10 2.92 -24.17 6.57
CA VAL A 10 1.76 -23.42 6.07
C VAL A 10 1.29 -22.38 7.09
N SER A 11 1.26 -22.74 8.38
CA SER A 11 0.93 -21.81 9.46
C SER A 11 1.91 -20.64 9.52
N ASP A 12 3.22 -20.90 9.48
CA ASP A 12 4.27 -19.88 9.55
C ASP A 12 4.18 -18.90 8.38
N MET A 13 3.94 -19.40 7.16
CA MET A 13 3.74 -18.55 5.99
C MET A 13 2.51 -17.65 6.14
N LYS A 14 1.39 -18.19 6.67
CA LYS A 14 0.18 -17.40 6.92
C LYS A 14 0.44 -16.31 7.95
N VAL A 15 1.09 -16.63 9.06
CA VAL A 15 1.43 -15.67 10.12
C VAL A 15 2.32 -14.55 9.56
N ALA A 16 3.35 -14.90 8.79
CA ALA A 16 4.26 -13.93 8.17
C ALA A 16 3.52 -12.97 7.22
N ALA A 17 2.68 -13.51 6.34
CA ALA A 17 1.90 -12.70 5.39
C ALA A 17 0.85 -11.82 6.10
N SER A 18 0.09 -12.37 7.05
CA SER A 18 -0.93 -11.64 7.79
C SER A 18 -0.36 -10.54 8.69
N GLY A 19 0.84 -10.74 9.24
CA GLY A 19 1.53 -9.71 10.03
C GLY A 19 1.78 -8.43 9.22
N ILE A 20 2.21 -8.57 7.97
CA ILE A 20 2.44 -7.44 7.07
C ILE A 20 1.12 -6.78 6.67
N LEU A 21 0.13 -7.57 6.25
CA LEU A 21 -1.18 -7.07 5.85
C LEU A 21 -1.83 -6.21 6.94
N ASN A 22 -1.79 -6.67 8.20
CA ASN A 22 -2.40 -5.95 9.31
C ASN A 22 -1.72 -4.61 9.58
N ALA A 23 -0.38 -4.57 9.54
CA ALA A 23 0.37 -3.34 9.74
C ALA A 23 0.10 -2.32 8.61
N ASP A 24 0.15 -2.77 7.36
CA ASP A 24 -0.03 -1.89 6.20
C ASP A 24 -1.48 -1.40 6.08
N VAL A 25 -2.50 -2.21 6.43
CA VAL A 25 -3.91 -1.78 6.45
C VAL A 25 -4.15 -0.58 7.38
N SER A 26 -3.55 -0.57 8.58
CA SER A 26 -3.67 0.57 9.49
C SER A 26 -3.04 1.84 8.90
N THR A 27 -1.88 1.68 8.25
CA THR A 27 -1.17 2.78 7.59
C THR A 27 -2.00 3.35 6.43
N PHE A 28 -2.59 2.47 5.63
CA PHE A 28 -3.41 2.84 4.47
C PHE A 28 -4.68 3.55 4.90
N ARG A 29 -5.35 3.07 5.95
CA ARG A 29 -6.52 3.74 6.51
C ARG A 29 -6.20 5.19 6.89
N GLY A 30 -5.14 5.40 7.66
CA GLY A 30 -4.74 6.75 8.08
C GLY A 30 -4.32 7.64 6.91
N PHE A 31 -3.63 7.09 5.91
CA PHE A 31 -3.30 7.82 4.68
C PHE A 31 -4.56 8.24 3.91
N SER A 32 -5.46 7.28 3.64
CA SER A 32 -6.67 7.52 2.86
C SER A 32 -7.58 8.54 3.53
N GLU A 33 -7.81 8.43 4.84
CA GLU A 33 -8.62 9.40 5.58
C GLU A 33 -8.06 10.82 5.47
N ARG A 34 -6.74 11.01 5.62
CA ARG A 34 -6.12 12.33 5.51
C ARG A 34 -6.21 12.91 4.10
N GLN A 35 -5.87 12.12 3.08
CA GLN A 35 -5.87 12.60 1.69
C GLN A 35 -7.27 12.91 1.19
N LEU A 36 -8.25 12.03 1.44
CA LEU A 36 -9.63 12.25 1.03
C LEU A 36 -10.23 13.46 1.75
N LYS A 37 -9.91 13.66 3.03
CA LYS A 37 -10.34 14.86 3.76
C LYS A 37 -9.74 16.14 3.16
N ALA A 38 -8.46 16.13 2.78
CA ALA A 38 -7.82 17.28 2.14
C ALA A 38 -8.46 17.59 0.77
N ILE A 39 -8.73 16.57 -0.05
CA ILE A 39 -9.42 16.73 -1.33
C ILE A 39 -10.83 17.31 -1.12
N ALA A 40 -11.59 16.80 -0.14
CA ALA A 40 -12.91 17.31 0.17
C ALA A 40 -12.88 18.77 0.67
N GLN A 41 -11.89 19.13 1.49
CA GLN A 41 -11.67 20.51 1.91
C GLN A 41 -11.37 21.41 0.72
N GLN A 42 -10.49 20.99 -0.19
CA GLN A 42 -10.19 21.74 -1.41
C GLN A 42 -11.44 21.91 -2.28
N ALA A 43 -12.25 20.87 -2.46
CA ALA A 43 -13.50 20.95 -3.20
C ALA A 43 -14.48 21.97 -2.59
N THR A 44 -14.53 22.05 -1.25
CA THR A 44 -15.34 23.05 -0.54
C THR A 44 -14.85 24.47 -0.80
N LEU A 45 -13.53 24.69 -0.82
CA LEU A 45 -12.93 25.98 -1.14
C LEU A 45 -13.23 26.39 -2.58
N VAL A 46 -13.10 25.47 -3.54
CA VAL A 46 -13.42 25.71 -4.95
C VAL A 46 -14.91 26.06 -5.11
N ALA A 47 -15.81 25.27 -4.53
CA ALA A 47 -17.25 25.54 -4.58
C ALA A 47 -17.61 26.92 -4.00
N THR A 48 -16.97 27.30 -2.89
CA THR A 48 -17.16 28.62 -2.28
C THR A 48 -16.60 29.73 -3.17
N GLY A 49 -15.44 29.52 -3.78
CA GLY A 49 -14.83 30.46 -4.72
C GLY A 49 -15.71 30.73 -5.93
N ILE A 50 -16.34 29.68 -6.49
CA ILE A 50 -17.31 29.80 -7.59
C ILE A 50 -18.54 30.57 -7.13
N ALA A 51 -19.15 30.17 -6.01
CA ALA A 51 -20.37 30.81 -5.49
C ALA A 51 -20.18 32.30 -5.16
N THR A 52 -18.99 32.69 -4.71
CA THR A 52 -18.64 34.08 -4.37
C THR A 52 -18.04 34.86 -5.54
N LYS A 53 -17.93 34.25 -6.73
CA LYS A 53 -17.30 34.82 -7.94
C LYS A 53 -15.82 35.20 -7.76
N GLN A 54 -15.14 34.64 -6.75
CA GLN A 54 -13.69 34.75 -6.61
C GLN A 54 -12.97 33.84 -7.61
N ILE A 55 -13.60 32.71 -7.94
CA ILE A 55 -13.26 31.89 -9.11
C ILE A 55 -14.23 32.31 -10.21
N THR A 56 -13.67 32.78 -11.32
CA THR A 56 -14.42 33.25 -12.48
C THR A 56 -14.65 32.11 -13.47
N GLU A 57 -15.60 32.26 -14.39
CA GLU A 57 -15.84 31.27 -15.46
C GLU A 57 -14.58 30.96 -16.26
N GLU A 58 -13.70 31.94 -16.46
CA GLU A 58 -12.42 31.76 -17.18
C GLU A 58 -11.43 30.85 -16.43
N THR A 59 -11.52 30.81 -15.09
CA THR A 59 -10.57 30.07 -14.23
C THR A 59 -11.18 28.83 -13.59
N GLU A 60 -12.50 28.65 -13.67
CA GLU A 60 -13.23 27.55 -13.04
C GLU A 60 -12.69 26.18 -13.46
N GLN A 61 -12.51 25.95 -14.76
CA GLN A 61 -12.01 24.68 -15.26
C GLN A 61 -10.62 24.33 -14.71
N PHE A 62 -9.74 25.33 -14.58
CA PHE A 62 -8.40 25.12 -14.00
C PHE A 62 -8.48 24.58 -12.56
N PHE A 63 -9.41 25.10 -11.75
CA PHE A 63 -9.58 24.61 -10.38
C PHE A 63 -10.25 23.23 -10.33
N LEU A 64 -11.16 22.94 -11.26
CA LEU A 64 -11.78 21.61 -11.38
C LEU A 64 -10.76 20.55 -11.83
N ASP A 65 -9.94 20.86 -12.82
CA ASP A 65 -8.85 19.99 -13.29
C ASP A 65 -7.85 19.71 -12.14
N SER A 66 -7.55 20.73 -11.33
CA SER A 66 -6.70 20.56 -10.15
C SER A 66 -7.29 19.57 -9.13
N LEU A 67 -8.61 19.55 -8.92
CA LEU A 67 -9.27 18.57 -8.06
C LEU A 67 -9.18 17.16 -8.64
N GLU A 68 -9.33 17.02 -9.96
CA GLU A 68 -9.16 15.75 -10.67
C GLU A 68 -7.72 15.23 -10.50
N ASP A 69 -6.72 16.10 -10.68
CA ASP A 69 -5.31 15.76 -10.50
C ASP A 69 -4.99 15.32 -9.06
N MET A 70 -5.61 15.94 -8.06
CA MET A 70 -5.47 15.52 -6.66
C MET A 70 -6.05 14.13 -6.44
N ALA A 71 -7.23 13.83 -7.00
CA ALA A 71 -7.85 12.52 -6.91
C ALA A 71 -7.01 11.43 -7.62
N LEU A 72 -6.50 11.74 -8.82
CA LEU A 72 -5.60 10.86 -9.56
C LEU A 72 -4.30 10.59 -8.80
N SER A 73 -3.73 11.63 -8.19
CA SER A 73 -2.52 11.52 -7.37
C SER A 73 -2.74 10.62 -6.16
N PHE A 74 -3.87 10.78 -5.46
CA PHE A 74 -4.28 9.88 -4.38
C PHE A 74 -4.33 8.42 -4.84
N ALA A 75 -4.98 8.14 -5.97
CA ALA A 75 -5.09 6.79 -6.51
C ALA A 75 -3.72 6.19 -6.89
N LYS A 76 -2.83 6.98 -7.51
CA LYS A 76 -1.47 6.58 -7.86
C LYS A 76 -0.64 6.25 -6.62
N THR A 77 -0.71 7.09 -5.58
CA THR A 77 -0.01 6.84 -4.32
C THR A 77 -0.54 5.58 -3.63
N LEU A 78 -1.86 5.39 -3.58
CA LEU A 78 -2.46 4.18 -3.01
C LEU A 78 -1.98 2.92 -3.75
N ARG A 79 -1.92 2.95 -5.08
CA ARG A 79 -1.35 1.86 -5.88
C ARG A 79 0.11 1.56 -5.51
N GLY A 80 0.95 2.60 -5.39
CA GLY A 80 2.35 2.44 -5.01
C GLY A 80 2.50 1.80 -3.62
N LEU A 81 1.69 2.24 -2.66
CA LEU A 81 1.64 1.67 -1.32
C LEU A 81 1.26 0.18 -1.35
N LEU A 82 0.23 -0.19 -2.12
CA LEU A 82 -0.19 -1.59 -2.27
C LEU A 82 0.90 -2.47 -2.91
N MET A 83 1.62 -1.94 -3.89
CA MET A 83 2.73 -2.66 -4.53
C MET A 83 3.82 -3.01 -3.52
N VAL A 84 4.20 -2.05 -2.67
CA VAL A 84 5.16 -2.28 -1.59
C VAL A 84 4.66 -3.34 -0.59
N THR A 85 3.37 -3.37 -0.25
CA THR A 85 2.80 -4.42 0.60
C THR A 85 2.94 -5.80 -0.03
N ILE A 86 2.66 -5.92 -1.33
CA ILE A 86 2.81 -7.18 -2.07
C ILE A 86 4.26 -7.66 -2.03
N GLU A 87 5.23 -6.76 -2.27
CA GLU A 87 6.66 -7.06 -2.24
C GLU A 87 7.13 -7.53 -0.86
N LYS A 88 6.66 -6.88 0.21
CA LYS A 88 6.94 -7.29 1.58
C LYS A 88 6.37 -8.68 1.88
N ILE A 89 5.11 -8.95 1.49
CA ILE A 89 4.47 -10.25 1.70
C ILE A 89 5.27 -11.34 0.99
N TRP A 90 5.63 -11.12 -0.27
CA TRP A 90 6.48 -12.04 -1.02
C TRP A 90 7.79 -12.31 -0.27
N SER A 91 8.48 -11.26 0.17
CA SER A 91 9.77 -11.36 0.87
C SER A 91 9.65 -12.17 2.16
N ALA A 92 8.58 -11.96 2.93
CA ALA A 92 8.34 -12.67 4.17
C ALA A 92 8.02 -14.15 3.95
N VAL A 93 7.17 -14.48 2.97
CA VAL A 93 6.84 -15.87 2.63
C VAL A 93 8.07 -16.61 2.12
N VAL A 94 8.84 -16.00 1.22
CA VAL A 94 10.11 -16.55 0.74
C VAL A 94 11.09 -16.76 1.89
N GLY A 95 11.19 -15.81 2.82
CA GLY A 95 12.04 -15.93 4.00
C GLY A 95 11.66 -17.14 4.88
N VAL A 96 10.37 -17.38 5.10
CA VAL A 96 9.89 -18.56 5.83
C VAL A 96 10.29 -19.85 5.11
N LEU A 97 10.06 -19.94 3.81
CA LEU A 97 10.41 -21.11 2.99
C LEU A 97 11.92 -21.38 2.99
N TRP A 98 12.73 -20.35 2.76
CA TRP A 98 14.20 -20.47 2.71
C TRP A 98 14.76 -20.93 4.05
N ASN A 99 14.23 -20.40 5.16
CA ASN A 99 14.65 -20.81 6.50
C ASN A 99 14.30 -22.27 6.77
N ALA A 100 13.11 -22.73 6.38
CA ALA A 100 12.69 -24.12 6.54
C ALA A 100 13.59 -25.07 5.74
N ILE A 101 13.85 -24.76 4.46
CA ILE A 101 14.70 -25.58 3.59
C ILE A 101 16.14 -25.60 4.09
N SER A 102 16.70 -24.44 4.44
CA SER A 102 18.08 -24.32 4.94
C SER A 102 18.30 -25.17 6.19
N LYS A 103 17.35 -25.18 7.13
CA LYS A 103 17.38 -26.03 8.34
C LYS A 103 17.25 -27.52 8.02
N ALA A 104 16.34 -27.89 7.12
CA ALA A 104 16.10 -29.29 6.78
C ALA A 104 17.28 -29.93 6.03
N ALA A 105 17.83 -29.22 5.05
CA ALA A 105 18.91 -29.66 4.19
C ALA A 105 20.32 -29.34 4.74
N ASN A 106 20.43 -28.55 5.81
CA ASN A 106 21.69 -28.08 6.39
C ASN A 106 22.57 -27.35 5.36
N VAL A 107 21.95 -26.44 4.60
CA VAL A 107 22.60 -25.61 3.58
C VAL A 107 22.30 -24.14 3.83
N VAL A 108 23.15 -23.25 3.32
CA VAL A 108 22.87 -21.81 3.28
C VAL A 108 22.37 -21.47 1.89
N LEU A 109 21.12 -21.03 1.79
CA LEU A 109 20.53 -20.59 0.53
C LEU A 109 20.70 -19.07 0.34
N PRO A 110 21.02 -18.59 -0.88
CA PRO A 110 21.06 -17.16 -1.16
C PRO A 110 19.66 -16.56 -1.07
N VAL A 111 19.53 -15.40 -0.43
CA VAL A 111 18.24 -14.71 -0.27
C VAL A 111 17.77 -14.18 -1.63
N PRO A 112 16.55 -14.49 -2.08
CA PRO A 112 16.01 -13.95 -3.32
C PRO A 112 15.81 -12.44 -3.24
N VAL A 113 16.11 -11.75 -4.33
CA VAL A 113 15.96 -10.29 -4.45
C VAL A 113 14.90 -10.01 -5.52
N LEU A 114 13.94 -9.13 -5.22
CA LEU A 114 12.99 -8.61 -6.21
C LEU A 114 13.73 -7.62 -7.12
N ASN A 115 13.58 -7.80 -8.43
CA ASN A 115 14.10 -6.88 -9.46
C ASN A 115 13.09 -5.80 -9.78
#